data_AF-X6LTW4-F1
#
_entry.id   AF-X6LTW4-F1
#
_cell.length_a   1.000
_cell.length_b   1.000
_cell.length_c   1.000
_cell.angle_alpha   90.00
_cell.angle_beta   90.00
_cell.angle_gamma   90.00
#
_symmetry.space_group_name_H-M   'P 1'
#
loop_
_entity.id
_entity.type
_entity.pdbx_description
1 polymer ?
#
loop_
_entity_poly.entity_id
_entity_poly.type
_entity_poly.pdbx_seq_one_letter_code
_entity_poly.pdbx_strand_id
1 'polypeptide(L)'
;KWGWPTWIIVTRLVFLVLEWGDWCTQMMIRYVRFKARRTENLHAIQLGDRHDAADHIDFWYKYYDQHVLRVFIGPGWERFDLHTLLLVLITLNFFLAVFTQTAPFSYYVPLEGVLLVIRSDHIFLALQDFVFAIQKAGDVLLLWFCLLVVVACLGMALFMRTLNTTQSVNNYSQLSRALVTTFVFITTGENYTSLIYGDEQGSVTLVILLYFLIVVVIGLFCLIPMVINRFQQSYQDARVAFEHSLGERKTNALVAAFVMLDIDQNGTISRQEFQNLIRWSPYLSEQEMWDIFNVGQQDDANDDVIDLEEFNNALADTQTSSKIVGSLVMTSRGQAILETWIFRRDRFRHLTLLICVVPAFGVATMYGLSGVSVPVMDAVLILCFILNVVEICVRWYAYGFYRFFDLVSSVISLYSSILFVCLCALTLKKKKKKEYPDPPFIEAAVYKWRIIHRLDDTTIFINLPHHDWKWAMQEKGGLRPTRPW
;
A
#
# COMPACT_ATOMS: atom_id res chain seq x y z
N LYS A 1 -19.36 10.71 36.60
CA LYS A 1 -18.78 12.03 36.96
C LYS A 1 -17.67 12.49 36.01
N TRP A 2 -17.17 11.67 35.09
CA TRP A 2 -16.25 12.10 34.02
C TRP A 2 -17.07 12.29 32.74
N GLY A 3 -17.07 13.49 32.19
CA GLY A 3 -17.77 13.78 30.94
C GLY A 3 -17.00 13.24 29.73
N TRP A 4 -17.70 13.09 28.60
CA TRP A 4 -17.08 12.77 27.30
C TRP A 4 -15.84 13.64 26.97
N PRO A 5 -15.80 14.96 27.26
CA PRO A 5 -14.63 15.79 27.00
C PRO A 5 -13.38 15.32 27.77
N THR A 6 -13.54 14.85 29.01
CA THR A 6 -12.43 14.38 29.82
C THR A 6 -11.82 13.10 29.25
N TRP A 7 -12.65 12.19 28.73
CA TRP A 7 -12.17 10.99 28.04
C TRP A 7 -11.39 11.29 26.77
N ILE A 8 -11.77 12.34 26.03
CA ILE A 8 -11.04 12.77 24.82
C ILE A 8 -9.65 13.28 25.20
N ILE A 9 -9.54 14.09 26.26
CA ILE A 9 -8.25 14.61 26.75
C ILE A 9 -7.36 13.47 27.22
N VAL A 10 -7.89 12.54 28.03
CA VAL A 10 -7.13 11.39 28.54
C VAL A 10 -6.66 10.50 27.38
N THR A 11 -7.54 10.19 26.44
CA THR A 11 -7.17 9.38 25.25
C THR A 11 -6.06 10.06 24.45
N ARG A 12 -6.17 11.37 24.18
CA ARG A 12 -5.13 12.13 23.46
C ARG A 12 -3.80 12.16 24.22
N LEU A 13 -3.83 12.31 25.54
CA LEU A 13 -2.63 12.28 26.36
C LEU A 13 -1.95 10.90 26.28
N VAL A 14 -2.72 9.82 26.35
CA VAL A 14 -2.19 8.45 26.20
C VAL A 14 -1.54 8.27 24.83
N PHE A 15 -2.21 8.69 23.74
CA PHE A 15 -1.62 8.65 22.40
C PHE A 15 -0.31 9.44 22.32
N LEU A 16 -0.29 10.66 22.86
CA LEU A 16 0.91 11.49 22.86
C LEU A 16 2.07 10.85 23.62
N VAL A 17 1.80 10.23 24.78
CA VAL A 17 2.80 9.48 25.54
C VAL A 17 3.33 8.27 24.75
N LEU A 18 2.44 7.54 24.07
CA LEU A 18 2.84 6.42 23.21
C LEU A 18 3.72 6.88 22.03
N GLU A 19 3.37 7.99 21.38
CA GLU A 19 4.15 8.54 20.26
C GLU A 19 5.54 9.04 20.72
N TRP A 20 5.63 9.75 21.85
CA TRP A 20 6.93 10.12 22.44
C TRP A 20 7.75 8.89 22.84
N GLY A 21 7.11 7.84 23.36
CA GLY A 21 7.77 6.58 23.70
C GLY A 21 8.33 5.86 22.47
N ASP A 22 7.56 5.81 21.39
CA ASP A 22 7.98 5.27 20.10
C ASP A 22 9.16 6.07 19.52
N TRP A 23 9.07 7.40 19.52
CA TRP A 23 10.15 8.29 19.09
C TRP A 23 11.44 8.07 19.89
N CYS A 24 11.35 7.98 21.22
CA CYS A 24 12.48 7.65 22.09
C CYS A 24 13.09 6.28 21.75
N THR A 25 12.26 5.29 21.43
CA THR A 25 12.71 3.95 21.03
C THR A 25 13.45 4.01 19.69
N GLN A 26 12.91 4.73 18.71
CA GLN A 26 13.57 4.94 17.41
C GLN A 26 14.92 5.65 17.58
N MET A 27 14.98 6.67 18.42
CA MET A 27 16.23 7.35 18.78
C MET A 27 17.24 6.40 19.42
N MET A 28 16.79 5.57 20.36
CA MET A 28 17.65 4.60 21.02
C MET A 28 18.20 3.56 20.03
N ILE A 29 17.37 3.05 19.11
CA ILE A 29 17.80 2.11 18.06
C ILE A 29 18.88 2.76 17.17
N ARG A 30 18.68 4.01 16.75
CA ARG A 30 19.68 4.76 15.95
C ARG A 30 20.99 4.94 16.71
N TYR A 31 20.90 5.31 17.99
CA TYR A 31 22.06 5.45 18.86
C TYR A 31 22.82 4.13 19.03
N VAL A 32 22.13 3.01 19.24
CA VAL A 32 22.74 1.69 19.37
C VAL A 32 23.44 1.27 18.07
N ARG A 33 22.79 1.45 16.91
CA ARG A 33 23.40 1.16 15.60
C ARG A 33 24.66 1.98 15.36
N PHE A 34 24.65 3.25 15.75
CA PHE A 34 25.83 4.09 15.69
C PHE A 34 26.96 3.57 16.59
N LYS A 35 26.63 3.22 17.84
CA LYS A 35 27.60 2.69 18.79
C LYS A 35 28.21 1.36 18.31
N ALA A 36 27.42 0.48 17.70
CA ALA A 36 27.90 -0.79 17.15
C ALA A 36 28.93 -0.59 16.03
N ARG A 37 28.66 0.33 15.08
CA ARG A 37 29.65 0.70 14.04
C ARG A 37 30.94 1.28 14.63
N ARG A 38 30.83 2.00 15.76
CA ARG A 38 32.02 2.53 16.46
C ARG A 38 32.91 1.41 16.99
N THR A 39 32.32 0.37 17.59
CA THR A 39 33.09 -0.74 18.17
C THR A 39 33.77 -1.61 17.12
N GLU A 40 33.11 -1.86 15.98
CA GLU A 40 33.71 -2.59 14.85
C GLU A 40 34.94 -1.87 14.30
N ASN A 41 34.83 -0.56 14.06
CA ASN A 41 35.95 0.25 13.57
C ASN A 41 37.11 0.30 14.58
N LEU A 42 36.81 0.32 15.89
CA LEU A 42 37.86 0.32 16.92
C LEU A 42 38.65 -0.99 16.94
N HIS A 43 37.98 -2.14 16.73
CA HIS A 43 38.64 -3.44 16.63
C HIS A 43 39.48 -3.56 15.35
N ALA A 44 38.99 -3.04 14.22
CA ALA A 44 39.77 -2.98 12.98
C ALA A 44 41.08 -2.18 13.16
N ILE A 45 41.04 -1.08 13.93
CA ILE A 45 42.22 -0.26 14.24
C ILE A 45 43.21 -0.99 15.16
N GLN A 46 42.73 -1.84 16.08
CA GLN A 46 43.61 -2.61 16.96
C GLN A 46 44.35 -3.76 16.23
N LEU A 47 43.81 -4.22 15.11
CA LEU A 47 44.40 -5.24 14.25
C LEU A 47 45.29 -4.65 13.13
N GLY A 48 45.17 -3.34 12.85
CA GLY A 48 46.01 -2.61 11.90
C GLY A 48 47.31 -2.10 12.53
N ASP A 49 48.41 -2.25 11.80
CA ASP A 49 49.78 -2.04 12.27
C ASP A 49 50.02 -0.63 12.87
N ARG A 50 50.78 -0.57 13.97
CA ARG A 50 50.81 0.53 14.96
C ARG A 50 51.40 1.86 14.49
N HIS A 51 51.86 1.98 13.24
CA HIS A 51 52.75 3.09 12.85
C HIS A 51 52.07 4.39 12.38
N ASP A 52 50.76 4.41 12.11
CA ASP A 52 50.04 5.63 11.67
C ASP A 52 48.98 6.15 12.67
N ALA A 53 49.11 5.80 13.95
CA ALA A 53 48.07 6.05 14.96
C ALA A 53 47.81 7.54 15.27
N ALA A 54 48.80 8.44 15.10
CA ALA A 54 48.67 9.84 15.48
C ALA A 54 47.83 10.66 14.47
N ASP A 55 48.09 10.50 13.16
CA ASP A 55 47.28 11.14 12.11
C ASP A 55 45.87 10.54 12.03
N HIS A 56 45.72 9.28 12.46
CA HIS A 56 44.40 8.65 12.57
C HIS A 56 43.53 9.28 13.66
N ILE A 57 44.06 9.70 14.80
CA ILE A 57 43.25 10.26 15.91
C ILE A 57 42.60 11.59 15.51
N ASP A 58 43.32 12.45 14.78
CA ASP A 58 42.81 13.74 14.32
C ASP A 58 41.82 13.59 13.15
N PHE A 59 42.06 12.63 12.26
CA PHE A 59 41.04 12.18 11.30
C PHE A 59 39.79 11.69 12.03
N TRP A 60 39.94 10.88 13.08
CA TRP A 60 38.82 10.34 13.85
C TRP A 60 38.05 11.41 14.61
N TYR A 61 38.68 12.45 15.16
CA TYR A 61 37.95 13.56 15.80
C TYR A 61 37.12 14.37 14.80
N LYS A 62 37.69 14.71 13.63
CA LYS A 62 36.94 15.32 12.51
C LYS A 62 35.87 14.41 11.93
N TYR A 63 36.16 13.11 11.84
CA TYR A 63 35.21 12.08 11.44
C TYR A 63 34.09 11.96 12.48
N TYR A 64 34.39 12.03 13.78
CA TYR A 64 33.44 11.89 14.89
C TYR A 64 32.47 13.07 14.97
N ASP A 65 32.95 14.30 14.76
CA ASP A 65 32.10 15.48 14.74
C ASP A 65 31.16 15.46 13.52
N GLN A 66 31.67 15.03 12.36
CA GLN A 66 30.84 14.75 11.18
C GLN A 66 29.93 13.52 11.36
N HIS A 67 30.29 12.55 12.20
CA HIS A 67 29.55 11.29 12.37
C HIS A 67 28.49 11.34 13.44
N VAL A 68 28.66 12.07 14.55
CA VAL A 68 27.56 12.41 15.47
C VAL A 68 26.49 13.14 14.67
N LEU A 69 26.90 14.09 13.81
CA LEU A 69 26.00 14.69 12.83
C LEU A 69 25.37 13.63 11.92
N ARG A 70 26.09 12.62 11.39
CA ARG A 70 25.52 11.50 10.59
C ARG A 70 24.66 10.49 11.37
N VAL A 71 24.72 10.42 12.71
CA VAL A 71 23.73 9.65 13.51
C VAL A 71 22.38 10.32 13.44
N PHE A 72 22.40 11.65 13.48
CA PHE A 72 21.22 12.48 13.25
C PHE A 72 20.89 12.56 11.74
N ILE A 73 21.89 12.57 10.85
CA ILE A 73 21.84 12.70 9.39
C ILE A 73 22.15 11.35 8.72
N GLY A 74 21.37 10.32 9.05
CA GLY A 74 21.35 9.07 8.28
C GLY A 74 20.41 9.17 7.08
N PRO A 75 20.42 8.21 6.14
CA PRO A 75 19.34 8.10 5.16
C PRO A 75 17.99 8.03 5.89
N GLY A 76 17.07 8.95 5.56
CA GLY A 76 15.80 9.13 6.27
C GLY A 76 15.83 10.13 7.44
N TRP A 77 16.82 11.01 7.51
CA TRP A 77 16.87 12.16 8.44
C TRP A 77 15.70 13.13 8.20
N GLU A 78 15.41 13.46 6.94
CA GLU A 78 14.28 14.32 6.58
C GLU A 78 12.96 13.83 7.18
N ARG A 79 12.75 12.51 7.13
CA ARG A 79 11.57 11.87 7.70
C ARG A 79 11.54 11.95 9.23
N PHE A 80 12.69 11.80 9.87
CA PHE A 80 12.82 11.86 11.32
C PHE A 80 12.66 13.30 11.85
N ASP A 81 13.24 14.27 11.16
CA ASP A 81 13.11 15.69 11.51
C ASP A 81 11.67 16.15 11.33
N LEU A 82 11.03 15.73 10.24
CA LEU A 82 9.64 16.05 9.98
C LEU A 82 8.70 15.34 10.97
N HIS A 83 8.99 14.09 11.36
CA HIS A 83 8.31 13.41 12.46
C HIS A 83 8.49 14.17 13.79
N THR A 84 9.72 14.51 14.15
CA THR A 84 10.03 15.24 15.39
C THR A 84 9.31 16.60 15.43
N LEU A 85 9.35 17.35 14.32
CA LEU A 85 8.66 18.62 14.17
C LEU A 85 7.14 18.46 14.35
N LEU A 86 6.53 17.48 13.68
CA LEU A 86 5.09 17.22 13.82
C LEU A 86 4.72 16.82 15.24
N LEU A 87 5.54 16.01 15.89
CA LEU A 87 5.29 15.53 17.24
C LEU A 87 5.39 16.69 18.25
N VAL A 88 6.34 17.61 18.06
CA VAL A 88 6.42 18.87 18.81
C VAL A 88 5.18 19.75 18.54
N LEU A 89 4.75 19.90 17.29
CA LEU A 89 3.57 20.70 16.93
C LEU A 89 2.27 20.11 17.50
N ILE A 90 2.10 18.79 17.44
CA ILE A 90 0.96 18.07 18.04
C ILE A 90 0.97 18.24 19.56
N THR A 91 2.15 18.15 20.18
CA THR A 91 2.31 18.34 21.63
C THR A 91 1.98 19.77 22.04
N LEU A 92 2.48 20.76 21.31
CA LEU A 92 2.17 22.17 21.51
C LEU A 92 0.66 22.42 21.34
N ASN A 93 0.05 21.89 20.28
CA ASN A 93 -1.38 21.98 20.03
C ASN A 93 -2.21 21.36 21.19
N PHE A 94 -1.79 20.19 21.69
CA PHE A 94 -2.42 19.55 22.84
C PHE A 94 -2.35 20.42 24.10
N PHE A 95 -1.16 20.95 24.43
CA PHE A 95 -1.00 21.83 25.59
C PHE A 95 -1.80 23.12 25.45
N LEU A 96 -1.75 23.77 24.28
CA LEU A 96 -2.57 24.96 24.02
C LEU A 96 -4.06 24.65 24.21
N ALA A 97 -4.58 23.56 23.63
CA ALA A 97 -5.97 23.17 23.79
C ALA A 97 -6.38 22.88 25.25
N VAL A 98 -5.49 22.31 26.06
CA VAL A 98 -5.75 22.03 27.48
C VAL A 98 -5.71 23.32 28.32
N PHE A 99 -4.71 24.18 28.09
CA PHE A 99 -4.48 25.36 28.93
C PHE A 99 -5.38 26.55 28.60
N THR A 100 -5.63 26.81 27.32
CA THR A 100 -6.40 28.01 26.95
C THR A 100 -7.90 27.82 27.15
N GLN A 101 -8.39 26.58 27.28
CA GLN A 101 -9.82 26.20 27.31
C GLN A 101 -10.68 26.76 26.14
N THR A 102 -10.10 27.60 25.29
CA THR A 102 -10.64 27.98 23.99
C THR A 102 -10.63 26.74 23.13
N ALA A 103 -11.71 26.56 22.34
CA ALA A 103 -11.87 25.43 21.44
C ALA A 103 -10.53 25.05 20.79
N PRO A 104 -10.18 23.75 20.75
CA PRO A 104 -8.89 23.30 20.25
C PRO A 104 -8.58 23.98 18.92
N PHE A 105 -7.30 24.26 18.65
CA PHE A 105 -6.79 24.66 17.33
C PHE A 105 -7.01 23.55 16.26
N SER A 106 -8.03 22.69 16.42
CA SER A 106 -8.40 21.58 15.56
C SER A 106 -8.89 21.98 14.17
N TYR A 107 -8.87 23.27 13.82
CA TYR A 107 -9.58 23.76 12.64
C TYR A 107 -8.73 24.07 11.41
N TYR A 108 -7.40 23.94 11.43
CA TYR A 108 -6.63 24.30 10.23
C TYR A 108 -5.76 23.20 9.63
N VAL A 109 -5.11 22.35 10.43
CA VAL A 109 -4.25 21.29 9.88
C VAL A 109 -4.42 19.99 10.68
N PRO A 110 -4.93 18.90 10.07
CA PRO A 110 -5.01 17.59 10.70
C PRO A 110 -3.61 16.95 10.77
N LEU A 111 -2.77 17.45 11.67
CA LEU A 111 -1.37 17.02 11.84
C LEU A 111 -1.27 15.53 12.18
N GLU A 112 -2.27 14.96 12.85
CA GLU A 112 -2.30 13.54 13.19
C GLU A 112 -2.37 12.64 11.94
N GLY A 113 -3.07 13.08 10.90
CA GLY A 113 -3.11 12.36 9.62
C GLY A 113 -1.76 12.38 8.91
N VAL A 114 -1.06 13.52 8.98
CA VAL A 114 0.29 13.66 8.41
C VAL A 114 1.27 12.79 9.18
N LEU A 115 1.17 12.76 10.52
CA LEU A 115 1.99 11.88 11.36
C LEU A 115 1.83 10.41 10.97
N LEU A 116 0.60 9.94 10.70
CA LEU A 116 0.34 8.59 10.24
C LEU A 116 1.03 8.29 8.90
N VAL A 117 0.95 9.22 7.95
CA VAL A 117 1.60 9.10 6.63
C VAL A 117 3.11 8.96 6.79
N ILE A 118 3.72 9.77 7.66
CA ILE A 118 5.16 9.73 7.90
C ILE A 118 5.56 8.51 8.71
N ARG A 119 4.69 7.99 9.58
CA ARG A 119 5.01 6.81 10.39
C ARG A 119 5.05 5.54 9.55
N SER A 120 4.19 5.41 8.54
CA SER A 120 4.14 4.23 7.68
C SER A 120 5.07 4.37 6.47
N ASP A 121 6.05 3.48 6.36
CA ASP A 121 7.00 3.44 5.23
C ASP A 121 6.26 3.34 3.89
N HIS A 122 5.26 2.47 3.83
CA HIS A 122 4.47 2.24 2.62
C HIS A 122 3.64 3.46 2.22
N ILE A 123 3.02 4.15 3.18
CA ILE A 123 2.20 5.33 2.89
C ILE A 123 3.09 6.52 2.54
N PHE A 124 4.23 6.68 3.21
CA PHE A 124 5.20 7.72 2.90
C PHE A 124 5.77 7.56 1.49
N LEU A 125 6.20 6.34 1.12
CA LEU A 125 6.67 6.04 -0.24
C LEU A 125 5.57 6.29 -1.27
N ALA A 126 4.33 5.86 -1.01
CA ALA A 126 3.20 6.14 -1.89
C ALA A 126 2.93 7.65 -2.05
N LEU A 127 3.08 8.45 -0.98
CA LEU A 127 2.98 9.91 -1.06
C LEU A 127 4.11 10.50 -1.92
N GLN A 128 5.34 10.03 -1.74
CA GLN A 128 6.49 10.47 -2.53
C GLN A 128 6.28 10.16 -4.02
N ASP A 129 5.84 8.95 -4.34
CA ASP A 129 5.53 8.53 -5.71
C ASP A 129 4.40 9.37 -6.31
N PHE A 130 3.39 9.72 -5.51
CA PHE A 130 2.30 10.60 -5.92
C PHE A 130 2.78 12.03 -6.22
N VAL A 131 3.62 12.61 -5.36
CA VAL A 131 4.20 13.95 -5.59
C VAL A 131 5.07 13.95 -6.85
N PHE A 132 5.88 12.92 -7.05
CA PHE A 132 6.67 12.75 -8.26
C PHE A 132 5.79 12.59 -9.52
N ALA A 133 4.68 11.86 -9.41
CA ALA A 133 3.70 11.73 -10.48
C ALA A 133 3.02 13.07 -10.83
N ILE A 134 2.68 13.89 -9.82
CA ILE A 134 2.17 15.26 -10.05
C ILE A 134 3.19 16.10 -10.83
N GLN A 135 4.47 16.05 -10.43
CA GLN A 135 5.53 16.80 -11.11
C GLN A 135 5.70 16.34 -12.56
N LYS A 136 5.72 15.02 -12.81
CA LYS A 136 5.77 14.44 -14.16
C LYS A 136 4.53 14.77 -15.01
N ALA A 137 3.36 14.89 -14.38
CA ALA A 137 2.11 15.27 -15.05
C ALA A 137 1.95 16.79 -15.23
N GLY A 138 2.93 17.60 -14.80
CA GLY A 138 2.87 19.06 -14.78
C GLY A 138 2.47 19.68 -16.12
N ASP A 139 3.01 19.18 -17.23
CA ASP A 139 2.70 19.69 -18.58
C ASP A 139 1.22 19.49 -18.95
N VAL A 140 0.65 18.33 -18.62
CA VAL A 140 -0.76 18.01 -18.92
C VAL A 140 -1.69 18.75 -17.97
N LEU A 141 -1.31 18.88 -16.70
CA LEU A 141 -2.06 19.68 -15.72
C LEU A 141 -2.07 21.16 -16.12
N LEU A 142 -0.96 21.69 -16.62
CA LEU A 142 -0.87 23.05 -17.14
C LEU A 142 -1.76 23.23 -18.37
N LEU A 143 -1.72 22.29 -19.32
CA LEU A 143 -2.63 22.30 -20.49
C LEU A 143 -4.09 22.28 -20.07
N TRP A 144 -4.45 21.42 -19.11
CA TRP A 144 -5.80 21.32 -18.57
C TRP A 144 -6.24 22.62 -17.89
N PHE A 145 -5.37 23.26 -17.10
CA PHE A 145 -5.63 24.56 -16.49
C PHE A 145 -5.79 25.67 -17.55
N CYS A 146 -4.95 25.68 -18.59
CA CYS A 146 -5.07 26.64 -19.69
C CYS A 146 -6.40 26.48 -20.43
N LEU A 147 -6.80 25.24 -20.74
CA LEU A 147 -8.11 24.97 -21.35
C LEU A 147 -9.25 25.46 -20.46
N LEU A 148 -9.19 25.18 -19.16
CA LEU A 148 -10.20 25.61 -18.19
C LEU A 148 -10.38 27.13 -18.22
N VAL A 149 -9.28 27.90 -18.24
CA VAL A 149 -9.33 29.36 -18.34
C VAL A 149 -9.94 29.83 -19.67
N VAL A 150 -9.51 29.25 -20.79
CA VAL A 150 -10.02 29.61 -22.13
C VAL A 150 -11.51 29.32 -22.25
N VAL A 151 -11.94 28.12 -21.84
CA VAL A 151 -13.34 27.69 -21.89
C VAL A 151 -14.20 28.56 -20.97
N ALA A 152 -13.72 28.90 -19.77
CA ALA A 152 -14.44 29.78 -18.85
C ALA A 152 -14.59 31.20 -19.41
N CYS A 153 -13.56 31.75 -20.06
CA CYS A 153 -13.63 33.06 -20.71
C CYS A 153 -14.61 33.05 -21.89
N LEU A 154 -14.59 32.00 -22.70
CA LEU A 154 -15.53 31.81 -23.82
C LEU A 154 -16.97 31.65 -23.31
N GLY A 155 -17.17 30.84 -22.26
CA GLY A 155 -18.47 30.64 -21.62
C GLY A 155 -19.02 31.93 -21.02
N MET A 156 -18.16 32.75 -20.42
CA MET A 156 -18.52 34.09 -19.96
C MET A 156 -18.93 35.01 -21.12
N ALA A 157 -18.16 35.04 -22.21
CA ALA A 157 -18.50 35.84 -23.38
C ALA A 157 -19.86 35.43 -24.00
N LEU A 158 -20.19 34.13 -24.01
CA LEU A 158 -21.43 33.61 -24.57
C LEU A 158 -22.63 33.70 -23.60
N PHE A 159 -22.42 33.50 -22.30
CA PHE A 159 -23.49 33.19 -21.35
C PHE A 159 -23.61 34.10 -20.14
N MET A 160 -22.79 35.15 -20.00
CA MET A 160 -22.80 36.05 -18.84
C MET A 160 -24.19 36.59 -18.48
N ARG A 161 -25.08 36.76 -19.46
CA ARG A 161 -26.42 37.34 -19.28
C ARG A 161 -27.57 36.35 -19.49
N THR A 162 -27.29 35.11 -19.87
CA THR A 162 -28.31 34.15 -20.32
C THR A 162 -28.43 32.93 -19.41
N LEU A 163 -27.32 32.37 -18.91
CA LEU A 163 -27.35 31.17 -18.07
C LEU A 163 -27.33 31.52 -16.58
N ASN A 164 -28.37 31.09 -15.86
CA ASN A 164 -28.47 31.06 -14.39
C ASN A 164 -28.04 32.37 -13.70
N THR A 165 -28.44 33.52 -14.25
CA THR A 165 -28.03 34.85 -13.77
C THR A 165 -28.49 35.14 -12.33
N THR A 166 -29.56 34.47 -11.89
CA THR A 166 -30.18 34.57 -10.56
C THR A 166 -29.52 33.65 -9.53
N GLN A 167 -28.87 32.58 -9.96
CA GLN A 167 -28.29 31.57 -9.06
C GLN A 167 -26.90 32.01 -8.59
N SER A 168 -26.53 31.66 -7.36
CA SER A 168 -25.20 31.97 -6.82
C SER A 168 -24.10 31.03 -7.34
N VAL A 169 -24.48 29.82 -7.76
CA VAL A 169 -23.63 28.76 -8.30
C VAL A 169 -23.99 28.46 -9.76
N ASN A 170 -23.10 27.78 -10.49
CA ASN A 170 -23.34 27.33 -11.87
C ASN A 170 -23.73 28.44 -12.86
N ASN A 171 -23.06 29.60 -12.75
CA ASN A 171 -23.31 30.76 -13.61
C ASN A 171 -22.00 31.33 -14.19
N TYR A 172 -22.15 32.10 -15.26
CA TYR A 172 -21.05 32.72 -16.00
C TYR A 172 -20.98 34.25 -15.81
N SER A 173 -21.56 34.76 -14.72
CA SER A 173 -21.68 36.21 -14.47
C SER A 173 -20.35 36.91 -14.16
N GLN A 174 -19.37 36.18 -13.62
CA GLN A 174 -18.05 36.68 -13.21
C GLN A 174 -17.00 35.63 -13.56
N LEU A 175 -15.76 36.06 -13.83
CA LEU A 175 -14.68 35.14 -14.20
C LEU A 175 -14.43 34.04 -13.16
N SER A 176 -14.41 34.37 -11.87
CA SER A 176 -14.21 33.38 -10.80
C SER A 176 -15.32 32.33 -10.78
N ARG A 177 -16.58 32.75 -10.98
CA ARG A 177 -17.75 31.85 -11.04
C ARG A 177 -17.74 31.01 -12.31
N ALA A 178 -17.36 31.60 -13.44
CA ALA A 178 -17.19 30.89 -14.70
C ALA A 178 -16.10 29.81 -14.56
N LEU A 179 -14.94 30.13 -13.96
CA LEU A 179 -13.86 29.18 -13.71
C LEU A 179 -14.32 28.00 -12.86
N VAL A 180 -15.01 28.24 -11.73
CA VAL A 180 -15.53 27.17 -10.87
C VAL A 180 -16.60 26.34 -11.59
N THR A 181 -17.50 27.00 -12.31
CA THR A 181 -18.58 26.33 -13.06
C THR A 181 -18.01 25.44 -14.16
N THR A 182 -17.05 25.95 -14.94
CA THR A 182 -16.34 25.20 -15.97
C THR A 182 -15.46 24.10 -15.37
N PHE A 183 -14.80 24.35 -14.24
CA PHE A 183 -14.03 23.33 -13.51
C PHE A 183 -14.91 22.13 -13.16
N VAL A 184 -16.00 22.35 -12.41
CA VAL A 184 -16.95 21.29 -12.02
C VAL A 184 -17.49 20.56 -13.25
N PHE A 185 -17.84 21.31 -14.30
CA PHE A 185 -18.38 20.72 -15.53
C PHE A 185 -17.36 19.83 -16.25
N ILE A 186 -16.11 20.30 -16.41
CA ILE A 186 -15.04 19.53 -17.07
C ILE A 186 -14.62 18.33 -16.22
N THR A 187 -14.52 18.46 -14.90
CA THR A 187 -13.96 17.42 -14.02
C THR A 187 -14.95 16.33 -13.64
N THR A 188 -16.18 16.71 -13.28
CA THR A 188 -17.17 15.78 -12.72
C THR A 188 -18.45 15.72 -13.53
N GLY A 189 -18.78 16.77 -14.28
CA GLY A 189 -20.05 16.88 -15.00
C GLY A 189 -21.27 16.99 -14.07
N GLU A 190 -21.08 17.19 -12.76
CA GLU A 190 -22.15 17.18 -11.77
C GLU A 190 -23.16 18.32 -11.96
N ASN A 191 -22.73 19.42 -12.58
CA ASN A 191 -23.59 20.56 -12.90
C ASN A 191 -24.18 20.53 -14.32
N TYR A 192 -24.08 19.40 -15.05
CA TYR A 192 -24.60 19.25 -16.41
C TYR A 192 -26.07 19.63 -16.53
N THR A 193 -26.92 19.08 -15.65
CA THR A 193 -28.38 19.32 -15.69
C THR A 193 -28.70 20.79 -15.45
N SER A 194 -28.05 21.42 -14.46
CA SER A 194 -28.24 22.83 -14.14
C SER A 194 -27.77 23.77 -15.25
N LEU A 195 -26.76 23.38 -16.03
CA LEU A 195 -26.21 24.22 -17.11
C LEU A 195 -26.98 24.11 -18.42
N ILE A 196 -27.52 22.93 -18.74
CA ILE A 196 -28.23 22.69 -19.99
C ILE A 196 -29.71 23.00 -19.88
N TYR A 197 -30.35 22.61 -18.77
CA TYR A 197 -31.77 22.86 -18.58
C TYR A 197 -32.05 24.24 -17.96
N GLY A 198 -31.04 24.88 -17.35
CA GLY A 198 -31.15 26.23 -16.79
C GLY A 198 -32.27 26.40 -15.77
N ASP A 199 -32.60 27.65 -15.41
CA ASP A 199 -33.90 27.97 -14.80
C ASP A 199 -35.02 27.70 -15.83
N GLU A 200 -36.17 27.22 -15.36
CA GLU A 200 -37.32 26.65 -16.10
C GLU A 200 -37.90 27.46 -17.29
N GLN A 201 -37.37 28.66 -17.57
CA GLN A 201 -37.87 29.57 -18.61
C GLN A 201 -36.95 29.68 -19.84
N GLY A 202 -35.73 29.13 -19.80
CA GLY A 202 -34.80 29.16 -20.93
C GLY A 202 -35.05 28.03 -21.94
N SER A 203 -35.36 28.37 -23.20
CA SER A 203 -35.33 27.36 -24.27
C SER A 203 -33.90 26.89 -24.52
N VAL A 204 -33.68 25.57 -24.52
CA VAL A 204 -32.38 24.98 -24.83
C VAL A 204 -32.01 25.37 -26.26
N THR A 205 -31.02 26.25 -26.42
CA THR A 205 -30.54 26.64 -27.75
C THR A 205 -29.49 25.64 -28.23
N LEU A 206 -29.44 25.40 -29.54
CA LEU A 206 -28.44 24.53 -30.17
C LEU A 206 -27.00 24.97 -29.84
N VAL A 207 -26.77 26.29 -29.69
CA VAL A 207 -25.46 26.86 -29.35
C VAL A 207 -25.00 26.44 -27.96
N ILE A 208 -25.90 26.47 -26.96
CA ILE A 208 -25.62 26.00 -25.60
C ILE A 208 -25.23 24.52 -25.63
N LEU A 209 -26.03 23.71 -26.32
CA LEU A 209 -25.81 22.26 -26.41
C LEU A 209 -24.48 21.94 -27.11
N LEU A 210 -24.18 22.60 -28.23
CA LEU A 210 -22.94 22.38 -28.98
C LEU A 210 -21.71 22.81 -28.18
N TYR A 211 -21.76 23.97 -27.52
CA TYR A 211 -20.67 24.44 -26.65
C TYR A 211 -20.36 23.42 -25.55
N PHE A 212 -21.37 23.01 -24.78
CA PHE A 212 -21.16 22.07 -23.68
C PHE A 212 -20.77 20.68 -24.17
N LEU A 213 -21.30 20.22 -25.31
CA LEU A 213 -20.88 18.96 -25.93
C LEU A 213 -19.38 18.97 -26.26
N ILE A 214 -18.89 20.03 -26.92
CA ILE A 214 -17.47 20.17 -27.26
C ILE A 214 -16.61 20.20 -26.00
N VAL A 215 -17.02 20.96 -24.99
CA VAL A 215 -16.30 21.06 -23.71
C VAL A 215 -16.23 19.71 -22.99
N VAL A 216 -17.31 18.93 -23.00
CA VAL A 216 -17.32 17.57 -22.42
C VAL A 216 -16.38 16.64 -23.19
N VAL A 217 -16.44 16.65 -24.52
CA VAL A 217 -15.57 15.80 -25.35
C VAL A 217 -14.10 16.11 -25.08
N ILE A 218 -13.71 17.39 -25.10
CA ILE A 218 -12.32 17.77 -24.87
C ILE A 218 -11.91 17.55 -23.41
N GLY A 219 -12.72 17.98 -22.46
CA GLY A 219 -12.42 17.93 -21.04
C GLY A 219 -12.44 16.51 -20.48
N LEU A 220 -13.61 15.88 -20.52
CA LEU A 220 -13.87 14.59 -19.88
C LEU A 220 -13.25 13.42 -20.66
N PHE A 221 -13.32 13.46 -22.01
CA PHE A 221 -12.90 12.32 -22.84
C PHE A 221 -11.48 12.43 -23.39
N CYS A 222 -10.89 13.62 -23.47
CA CYS A 222 -9.49 13.77 -23.91
C CYS A 222 -8.54 14.08 -22.74
N LEU A 223 -8.80 15.14 -21.97
CA LEU A 223 -7.84 15.61 -20.97
C LEU A 223 -7.77 14.73 -19.73
N ILE A 224 -8.90 14.32 -19.14
CA ILE A 224 -8.87 13.47 -17.93
C ILE A 224 -8.13 12.14 -18.20
N PRO A 225 -8.43 11.37 -19.27
CA PRO A 225 -7.67 10.16 -19.57
C PRO A 225 -6.18 10.42 -19.82
N MET A 226 -5.83 11.56 -20.40
CA MET A 226 -4.42 11.95 -20.60
C MET A 226 -3.70 12.18 -19.27
N VAL A 227 -4.36 12.86 -18.31
CA VAL A 227 -3.84 13.03 -16.94
C VAL A 227 -3.69 11.66 -16.28
N ILE A 228 -4.73 10.82 -16.30
CA ILE A 228 -4.70 9.47 -15.71
C ILE A 228 -3.56 8.63 -16.30
N ASN A 229 -3.38 8.63 -17.62
CA ASN A 229 -2.31 7.89 -18.28
C ASN A 229 -0.91 8.35 -17.80
N ARG A 230 -0.69 9.66 -17.64
CA ARG A 230 0.57 10.18 -17.09
C ARG A 230 0.83 9.73 -15.65
N PHE A 231 -0.20 9.76 -14.81
CA PHE A 231 -0.10 9.24 -13.44
C PHE A 231 0.21 7.74 -13.45
N GLN A 232 -0.49 6.95 -14.27
CA GLN A 232 -0.27 5.51 -14.38
C GLN A 232 1.16 5.18 -14.83
N GLN A 233 1.68 5.85 -15.86
CA GLN A 233 3.06 5.69 -16.31
C GLN A 233 4.05 6.02 -15.20
N SER A 234 3.85 7.13 -14.48
CA SER A 234 4.72 7.51 -13.37
C SER A 234 4.75 6.47 -12.25
N TYR A 235 3.61 5.87 -11.91
CA TYR A 235 3.54 4.81 -10.91
C TYR A 235 4.17 3.50 -11.39
N GLN A 236 4.05 3.17 -12.68
CA GLN A 236 4.73 2.02 -13.27
C GLN A 236 6.25 2.19 -13.20
N ASP A 237 6.77 3.37 -13.58
CA ASP A 237 8.20 3.68 -13.48
C ASP A 237 8.70 3.58 -12.03
N ALA A 238 7.95 4.16 -11.08
CA ALA A 238 8.29 4.12 -9.66
C ALA A 238 8.31 2.69 -9.12
N ARG A 239 7.34 1.87 -9.53
CA ARG A 239 7.26 0.46 -9.15
C ARG A 239 8.45 -0.34 -9.71
N VAL A 240 8.81 -0.16 -10.98
CA VAL A 240 9.97 -0.82 -11.59
C VAL A 240 11.26 -0.41 -10.89
N ALA A 241 11.43 0.87 -10.58
CA ALA A 241 12.60 1.36 -9.82
C ALA A 241 12.64 0.78 -8.39
N PHE A 242 11.49 0.68 -7.73
CA PHE A 242 11.39 0.05 -6.41
C PHE A 242 11.74 -1.43 -6.48
N GLU A 243 11.16 -2.19 -7.40
CA GLU A 243 11.44 -3.61 -7.61
C GLU A 243 12.93 -3.85 -7.93
N HIS A 244 13.54 -3.02 -8.75
CA HIS A 244 14.98 -3.05 -9.03
C HIS A 244 15.81 -2.82 -7.75
N SER A 245 15.51 -1.75 -7.00
CA SER A 245 16.23 -1.46 -5.75
C SER A 245 16.05 -2.54 -4.68
N LEU A 246 14.88 -3.20 -4.66
CA LEU A 246 14.61 -4.33 -3.78
C LEU A 246 15.40 -5.55 -4.23
N GLY A 247 15.51 -5.78 -5.54
CA GLY A 247 16.37 -6.80 -6.14
C GLY A 247 17.82 -6.61 -5.72
N GLU A 248 18.38 -5.41 -5.93
CA GLU A 248 19.75 -5.08 -5.53
C GLU A 248 19.98 -5.27 -4.02
N ARG A 249 19.04 -4.83 -3.17
CA ARG A 249 19.14 -5.02 -1.71
C ARG A 249 19.13 -6.49 -1.33
N LYS A 250 18.30 -7.31 -1.99
CA LYS A 250 18.27 -8.76 -1.78
C LYS A 250 19.58 -9.38 -2.20
N THR A 251 20.07 -9.09 -3.41
CA THR A 251 21.36 -9.58 -3.89
C THR A 251 22.50 -9.17 -2.97
N ASN A 252 22.56 -7.90 -2.55
CA ASN A 252 23.59 -7.43 -1.62
C ASN A 252 23.50 -8.13 -0.25
N ALA A 253 22.30 -8.42 0.24
CA ALA A 253 22.13 -9.19 1.48
C ALA A 253 22.56 -10.65 1.33
N LEU A 254 22.30 -11.27 0.17
CA LEU A 254 22.74 -12.62 -0.16
C LEU A 254 24.26 -12.70 -0.32
N VAL A 255 24.88 -11.74 -1.00
CA VAL A 255 26.34 -11.61 -1.10
C VAL A 255 26.96 -11.42 0.28
N ALA A 256 26.38 -10.57 1.12
CA ALA A 256 26.87 -10.38 2.49
C ALA A 256 26.74 -11.66 3.33
N ALA A 257 25.64 -12.40 3.18
CA ALA A 257 25.46 -13.70 3.82
C ALA A 257 26.49 -14.72 3.31
N PHE A 258 26.75 -14.75 2.00
CA PHE A 258 27.76 -15.62 1.40
C PHE A 258 29.15 -15.34 1.96
N VAL A 259 29.57 -14.07 2.00
CA VAL A 259 30.88 -13.67 2.55
C VAL A 259 30.99 -14.00 4.05
N MET A 260 29.88 -13.97 4.79
CA MET A 260 29.89 -14.41 6.19
C MET A 260 29.99 -15.93 6.36
N LEU A 261 29.67 -16.70 5.32
CA LEU A 261 29.66 -18.16 5.32
C LEU A 261 30.93 -18.77 4.75
N ASP A 262 31.56 -18.09 3.81
CA ASP A 262 32.89 -18.39 3.26
C ASP A 262 33.96 -18.03 4.32
N ILE A 263 34.24 -18.99 5.21
CA ILE A 263 35.12 -18.78 6.38
C ILE A 263 36.58 -18.73 5.91
N ASP A 264 36.93 -19.54 4.91
CA ASP A 264 38.28 -19.62 4.36
C ASP A 264 38.57 -18.60 3.24
N GLN A 265 37.56 -17.84 2.80
CA GLN A 265 37.64 -16.79 1.78
C GLN A 265 38.10 -17.32 0.41
N ASN A 266 37.78 -18.57 0.11
CA ASN A 266 38.17 -19.19 -1.15
C ASN A 266 37.24 -18.82 -2.32
N GLY A 267 36.15 -18.07 -2.06
CA GLY A 267 35.16 -17.64 -3.04
C GLY A 267 34.06 -18.67 -3.30
N THR A 268 34.02 -19.74 -2.52
CA THR A 268 33.08 -20.85 -2.61
C THR A 268 32.70 -21.35 -1.22
N ILE A 269 31.53 -21.96 -1.07
CA ILE A 269 31.09 -22.54 0.20
C ILE A 269 31.26 -24.05 0.12
N SER A 270 32.17 -24.58 0.93
CA SER A 270 32.34 -26.02 1.07
C SER A 270 31.16 -26.65 1.79
N ARG A 271 30.91 -27.94 1.56
CA ARG A 271 29.88 -28.71 2.28
C ARG A 271 29.99 -28.61 3.81
N GLN A 272 31.20 -28.50 4.36
CA GLN A 272 31.41 -28.37 5.81
C GLN A 272 31.01 -26.98 6.34
N GLU A 273 31.30 -25.92 5.61
CA GLU A 273 30.85 -24.56 5.95
C GLU A 273 29.33 -24.44 5.85
N PHE A 274 28.75 -25.04 4.80
CA PHE A 274 27.31 -25.12 4.64
C PHE A 274 26.64 -25.93 5.76
N GLN A 275 27.20 -27.07 6.16
CA GLN A 275 26.75 -27.83 7.34
C GLN A 275 26.75 -26.98 8.61
N ASN A 276 27.77 -26.14 8.80
CA ASN A 276 27.84 -25.25 9.96
C ASN A 276 26.70 -24.22 9.95
N LEU A 277 26.26 -23.73 8.79
CA LEU A 277 25.06 -22.89 8.65
C LEU A 277 23.78 -23.66 8.98
N ILE A 278 23.60 -24.83 8.37
CA ILE A 278 22.40 -25.67 8.56
C ILE A 278 22.26 -26.07 10.03
N ARG A 279 23.36 -26.25 10.76
CA ARG A 279 23.32 -26.56 12.19
C ARG A 279 22.54 -25.51 13.00
N TRP A 280 22.49 -24.26 12.55
CA TRP A 280 21.69 -23.20 13.16
C TRP A 280 20.23 -23.18 12.69
N SER A 281 19.90 -23.94 11.64
CA SER A 281 18.55 -24.16 11.13
C SER A 281 17.97 -25.46 11.69
N PRO A 282 17.04 -25.41 12.65
CA PRO A 282 16.50 -26.63 13.27
C PRO A 282 15.63 -27.51 12.36
N TYR A 283 15.36 -27.11 11.11
CA TYR A 283 14.15 -27.54 10.38
C TYR A 283 14.37 -28.11 8.99
N LEU A 284 15.60 -28.10 8.48
CA LEU A 284 15.92 -28.65 7.17
C LEU A 284 17.00 -29.70 7.35
N SER A 285 16.77 -30.88 6.79
CA SER A 285 17.83 -31.87 6.72
C SER A 285 18.94 -31.34 5.81
N GLU A 286 20.18 -31.65 6.16
CA GLU A 286 21.34 -31.23 5.36
C GLU A 286 21.17 -31.59 3.89
N GLN A 287 20.66 -32.79 3.64
CA GLN A 287 20.49 -33.33 2.30
C GLN A 287 19.40 -32.61 1.50
N GLU A 288 18.25 -32.28 2.10
CA GLU A 288 17.21 -31.50 1.41
C GLU A 288 17.67 -30.09 1.07
N MET A 289 18.45 -29.45 1.95
CA MET A 289 18.99 -28.13 1.66
C MET A 289 20.06 -28.22 0.57
N TRP A 290 20.97 -29.20 0.66
CA TRP A 290 21.98 -29.43 -0.37
C TRP A 290 21.36 -29.72 -1.73
N ASP A 291 20.34 -30.59 -1.79
CA ASP A 291 19.60 -30.89 -3.01
C ASP A 291 18.94 -29.64 -3.60
N ILE A 292 18.45 -28.72 -2.76
CA ILE A 292 17.86 -27.45 -3.21
C ILE A 292 18.90 -26.56 -3.92
N PHE A 293 20.14 -26.51 -3.42
CA PHE A 293 21.21 -25.73 -4.05
C PHE A 293 21.70 -26.45 -5.32
N ASN A 294 21.90 -27.77 -5.26
CA ASN A 294 22.36 -28.59 -6.39
C ASN A 294 21.33 -28.76 -7.53
N VAL A 295 20.05 -28.39 -7.35
CA VAL A 295 19.03 -28.46 -8.42
C VAL A 295 19.25 -27.37 -9.50
N GLY A 296 20.08 -26.35 -9.22
CA GLY A 296 20.31 -25.22 -10.12
C GLY A 296 21.04 -25.56 -11.42
N GLN A 297 21.93 -26.57 -11.44
CA GLN A 297 22.70 -26.92 -12.64
C GLN A 297 22.93 -28.43 -12.76
N GLN A 298 22.44 -29.00 -13.86
CA GLN A 298 22.53 -30.43 -14.16
C GLN A 298 23.92 -30.83 -14.70
N ASP A 299 24.77 -29.86 -15.00
CA ASP A 299 26.06 -30.04 -15.69
C ASP A 299 27.27 -30.12 -14.71
N ASP A 300 27.17 -29.58 -13.49
CA ASP A 300 28.22 -29.57 -12.46
C ASP A 300 27.87 -30.48 -11.27
N ALA A 301 27.36 -31.69 -11.53
CA ALA A 301 26.94 -32.62 -10.47
C ALA A 301 28.09 -33.23 -9.63
N ASN A 302 29.32 -32.73 -9.76
CA ASN A 302 30.53 -33.38 -9.25
C ASN A 302 31.43 -32.50 -8.37
N ASP A 303 31.16 -31.21 -8.21
CA ASP A 303 31.83 -30.37 -7.22
C ASP A 303 30.97 -30.24 -5.94
N ASP A 304 31.51 -30.69 -4.81
CA ASP A 304 30.86 -30.58 -3.49
C ASP A 304 30.96 -29.14 -2.94
N VAL A 305 30.78 -28.14 -3.81
CA VAL A 305 31.16 -26.74 -3.60
C VAL A 305 30.10 -25.83 -4.21
N ILE A 306 29.64 -24.82 -3.46
CA ILE A 306 28.62 -23.86 -3.92
C ILE A 306 29.28 -22.51 -4.22
N ASP A 307 29.15 -22.00 -5.44
CA ASP A 307 29.65 -20.67 -5.77
C ASP A 307 28.66 -19.54 -5.42
N LEU A 308 29.10 -18.28 -5.57
CA LEU A 308 28.26 -17.12 -5.24
C LEU A 308 27.02 -17.01 -6.13
N GLU A 309 27.13 -17.38 -7.41
CA GLU A 309 26.05 -17.23 -8.39
C GLU A 309 24.97 -18.30 -8.15
N GLU A 310 25.37 -19.55 -7.93
CA GLU A 310 24.53 -20.66 -7.52
C GLU A 310 23.82 -20.35 -6.20
N PHE A 311 24.55 -19.88 -5.18
CA PHE A 311 23.98 -19.50 -3.90
C PHE A 311 22.91 -18.42 -4.04
N ASN A 312 23.20 -17.38 -4.83
CA ASN A 312 22.26 -16.29 -5.09
C ASN A 312 21.04 -16.76 -5.88
N ASN A 313 21.22 -17.59 -6.92
CA ASN A 313 20.14 -18.11 -7.74
C ASN A 313 19.21 -19.05 -6.96
N ALA A 314 19.77 -19.96 -6.15
CA ALA A 314 19.02 -20.92 -5.35
C ALA A 314 18.15 -20.23 -4.26
N LEU A 315 18.68 -19.16 -3.64
CA LEU A 315 17.98 -18.39 -2.62
C LEU A 315 17.08 -17.30 -3.19
N ALA A 316 17.37 -16.77 -4.38
CA ALA A 316 16.51 -15.81 -5.06
C ALA A 316 15.21 -16.46 -5.56
N ASP A 317 15.19 -17.78 -5.81
CA ASP A 317 13.96 -18.46 -6.17
C ASP A 317 12.95 -18.48 -5.00
N THR A 318 11.87 -17.73 -5.20
CA THR A 318 10.73 -17.59 -4.28
C THR A 318 10.11 -18.92 -3.86
N GLN A 319 10.18 -19.97 -4.69
CA GLN A 319 9.62 -21.27 -4.32
C GLN A 319 10.37 -21.89 -3.15
N THR A 320 11.69 -21.71 -3.11
CA THR A 320 12.58 -22.22 -2.07
C THR A 320 12.29 -21.59 -0.72
N SER A 321 12.16 -20.26 -0.69
CA SER A 321 11.83 -19.50 0.52
C SER A 321 10.49 -19.92 1.15
N SER A 322 9.47 -20.21 0.32
CA SER A 322 8.15 -20.62 0.81
C SER A 322 8.14 -22.02 1.44
N LYS A 323 8.97 -22.94 0.92
CA LYS A 323 9.13 -24.29 1.47
C LYS A 323 9.85 -24.28 2.81
N ILE A 324 10.88 -23.43 2.94
CA ILE A 324 11.68 -23.26 4.16
C ILE A 324 10.81 -22.73 5.31
N VAL A 325 10.05 -21.64 5.09
CA VAL A 325 9.17 -21.07 6.14
C VAL A 325 8.08 -22.04 6.59
N GLY A 326 7.61 -22.92 5.70
CA GLY A 326 6.62 -23.94 6.02
C GLY A 326 7.10 -25.02 6.99
N SER A 327 8.40 -25.35 7.01
CA SER A 327 8.96 -26.42 7.86
C SER A 327 9.31 -25.97 9.28
N LEU A 328 9.39 -24.65 9.52
CA LEU A 328 9.83 -24.02 10.77
C LEU A 328 8.86 -24.15 11.97
N VAL A 329 7.62 -24.59 11.76
CA VAL A 329 6.61 -24.60 12.84
C VAL A 329 6.43 -26.00 13.40
N MET A 330 6.97 -26.24 14.60
CA MET A 330 6.69 -27.47 15.34
C MET A 330 5.22 -27.55 15.70
N THR A 331 4.50 -28.47 15.05
CA THR A 331 3.10 -28.74 15.34
C THR A 331 2.98 -29.97 16.25
N SER A 332 2.09 -29.88 17.23
CA SER A 332 1.72 -31.05 18.04
C SER A 332 1.04 -32.11 17.17
N ARG A 333 1.10 -33.39 17.58
CA ARG A 333 0.42 -34.48 16.84
C ARG A 333 -1.08 -34.19 16.60
N GLY A 334 -1.75 -33.58 17.57
CA GLY A 334 -3.16 -33.18 17.44
C GLY A 334 -3.37 -32.10 16.38
N GLN A 335 -2.51 -31.09 16.34
CA GLN A 335 -2.55 -30.05 15.31
C GLN A 335 -2.30 -30.62 13.92
N ALA A 336 -1.29 -31.48 13.77
CA ALA A 336 -0.96 -32.11 12.49
C ALA A 336 -2.13 -32.98 11.96
N ILE A 337 -2.80 -33.74 12.82
CA ILE A 337 -3.99 -34.53 12.45
C ILE A 337 -5.12 -33.59 12.02
N LEU A 338 -5.41 -32.55 12.79
CA LEU A 338 -6.51 -31.64 12.52
C LEU A 338 -6.29 -30.87 11.21
N GLU A 339 -5.07 -30.39 10.98
CA GLU A 339 -4.65 -29.78 9.73
C GLU A 339 -4.83 -30.74 8.54
N THR A 340 -4.25 -31.94 8.61
CA THR A 340 -4.23 -32.89 7.48
C THR A 340 -5.60 -33.49 7.17
N TRP A 341 -6.37 -33.87 8.20
CA TRP A 341 -7.65 -34.54 8.01
C TRP A 341 -8.80 -33.57 7.71
N ILE A 342 -8.84 -32.42 8.38
CA ILE A 342 -9.98 -31.50 8.30
C ILE A 342 -9.66 -30.38 7.32
N PHE A 343 -8.67 -29.55 7.62
CA PHE A 343 -8.50 -28.28 6.92
C PHE A 343 -7.85 -28.37 5.55
N ARG A 344 -6.94 -29.34 5.34
CA ARG A 344 -6.26 -29.53 4.05
C ARG A 344 -7.13 -30.19 2.99
N ARG A 345 -8.31 -30.69 3.36
CA ARG A 345 -9.24 -31.34 2.44
C ARG A 345 -10.07 -30.28 1.70
N ASP A 346 -10.07 -30.31 0.37
CA ASP A 346 -10.80 -29.34 -0.47
C ASP A 346 -12.30 -29.25 -0.12
N ARG A 347 -12.90 -30.39 0.27
CA ARG A 347 -14.31 -30.46 0.68
C ARG A 347 -14.63 -29.60 1.89
N PHE A 348 -13.68 -29.41 2.81
CA PHE A 348 -13.91 -28.60 4.01
C PHE A 348 -14.12 -27.12 3.68
N ARG A 349 -13.44 -26.61 2.65
CA ARG A 349 -13.66 -25.24 2.15
C ARG A 349 -15.09 -25.05 1.64
N HIS A 350 -15.56 -25.99 0.81
CA HIS A 350 -16.94 -25.98 0.32
C HIS A 350 -17.96 -26.13 1.45
N LEU A 351 -17.68 -26.98 2.44
CA LEU A 351 -18.54 -27.17 3.60
C LEU A 351 -18.65 -25.88 4.43
N THR A 352 -17.54 -25.21 4.70
CA THR A 352 -17.50 -23.94 5.45
C THR A 352 -18.30 -22.86 4.73
N LEU A 353 -18.13 -22.77 3.40
CA LEU A 353 -18.88 -21.83 2.56
C LEU A 353 -20.39 -22.13 2.62
N LEU A 354 -20.78 -23.39 2.47
CA LEU A 354 -22.17 -23.83 2.45
C LEU A 354 -22.87 -23.67 3.80
N ILE A 355 -22.19 -23.94 4.92
CA ILE A 355 -22.79 -23.94 6.25
C ILE A 355 -22.72 -22.55 6.90
N CYS A 356 -21.63 -21.80 6.69
CA CYS A 356 -21.41 -20.56 7.43
C CYS A 356 -21.69 -19.32 6.57
N VAL A 357 -21.19 -19.28 5.33
CA VAL A 357 -21.25 -18.07 4.49
C VAL A 357 -22.59 -17.94 3.78
N VAL A 358 -23.04 -18.99 3.10
CA VAL A 358 -24.30 -18.96 2.32
C VAL A 358 -25.51 -18.67 3.23
N PRO A 359 -25.67 -19.30 4.41
CA PRO A 359 -26.83 -19.03 5.25
C PRO A 359 -26.77 -17.64 5.89
N ALA A 360 -25.58 -17.17 6.28
CA ALA A 360 -25.41 -15.80 6.77
C ALA A 360 -25.79 -14.77 5.70
N PHE A 361 -25.34 -14.98 4.46
CA PHE A 361 -25.70 -14.12 3.34
C PHE A 361 -27.19 -14.20 3.01
N GLY A 362 -27.76 -15.40 2.92
CA GLY A 362 -29.19 -15.60 2.66
C GLY A 362 -30.07 -14.95 3.71
N VAL A 363 -29.76 -15.07 5.00
CA VAL A 363 -30.52 -14.40 6.06
C VAL A 363 -30.32 -12.89 6.02
N ALA A 364 -29.11 -12.41 5.70
CA ALA A 364 -28.84 -10.99 5.54
C ALA A 364 -29.63 -10.36 4.38
N THR A 365 -29.81 -11.06 3.26
CA THR A 365 -30.62 -10.57 2.13
C THR A 365 -32.13 -10.64 2.40
N MET A 366 -32.56 -11.50 3.33
CA MET A 366 -33.96 -11.58 3.75
C MET A 366 -34.38 -10.44 4.70
N TYR A 367 -33.44 -9.66 5.23
CA TYR A 367 -33.77 -8.49 6.05
C TYR A 367 -34.55 -7.44 5.24
N GLY A 368 -35.75 -7.12 5.72
CA GLY A 368 -36.65 -6.16 5.06
C GLY A 368 -37.72 -6.81 4.17
N LEU A 369 -37.66 -8.14 3.95
CA LEU A 369 -38.77 -8.86 3.35
C LEU A 369 -39.90 -9.04 4.37
N SER A 370 -41.12 -8.66 3.99
CA SER A 370 -42.32 -8.86 4.81
C SER A 370 -42.62 -10.35 4.99
N GLY A 371 -42.89 -10.78 6.22
CA GLY A 371 -43.36 -12.15 6.51
C GLY A 371 -42.38 -13.05 7.28
N VAL A 372 -41.13 -12.63 7.48
CA VAL A 372 -40.16 -13.36 8.31
C VAL A 372 -39.95 -12.65 9.63
N SER A 373 -40.06 -13.40 10.73
CA SER A 373 -39.84 -12.81 12.06
C SER A 373 -38.38 -12.39 12.24
N VAL A 374 -38.17 -11.11 12.53
CA VAL A 374 -36.84 -10.52 12.78
C VAL A 374 -36.05 -11.28 13.85
N PRO A 375 -36.65 -11.74 14.98
CA PRO A 375 -35.92 -12.48 16.01
C PRO A 375 -35.31 -13.80 15.50
N VAL A 376 -36.00 -14.50 14.59
CA VAL A 376 -35.47 -15.75 14.01
C VAL A 376 -34.29 -15.46 13.10
N MET A 377 -34.38 -14.40 12.27
CA MET A 377 -33.27 -13.99 11.41
C MET A 377 -32.05 -13.55 12.24
N ASP A 378 -32.23 -12.77 13.31
CA ASP A 378 -31.16 -12.41 14.24
C ASP A 378 -30.55 -13.67 14.89
N ALA A 379 -31.37 -14.64 15.33
CA ALA A 379 -30.88 -15.88 15.93
C ALA A 379 -30.03 -16.72 14.96
N VAL A 380 -30.47 -16.87 13.70
CA VAL A 380 -29.72 -17.61 12.68
C VAL A 380 -28.41 -16.89 12.34
N LEU A 381 -28.41 -15.56 12.24
CA LEU A 381 -27.18 -14.79 12.03
C LEU A 381 -26.19 -14.95 13.20
N ILE A 382 -26.66 -14.90 14.44
CA ILE A 382 -25.83 -15.12 15.62
C ILE A 382 -25.26 -16.54 15.61
N LEU A 383 -26.06 -17.55 15.25
CA LEU A 383 -25.58 -18.92 15.12
C LEU A 383 -24.49 -19.05 14.05
N CYS A 384 -24.70 -18.46 12.87
CA CYS A 384 -23.69 -18.45 11.80
C CYS A 384 -22.41 -17.71 12.24
N PHE A 385 -22.54 -16.63 13.01
CA PHE A 385 -21.40 -15.91 13.56
C PHE A 385 -20.61 -16.78 14.56
N ILE A 386 -21.29 -17.47 15.48
CA ILE A 386 -20.65 -18.38 16.45
C ILE A 386 -19.92 -19.50 15.70
N LEU A 387 -20.54 -20.11 14.68
CA LEU A 387 -19.91 -21.16 13.87
C LEU A 387 -18.64 -20.65 13.16
N ASN A 388 -18.66 -19.44 12.60
CA ASN A 388 -17.47 -18.83 12.00
C ASN A 388 -16.37 -18.55 13.04
N VAL A 389 -16.71 -18.06 14.23
CA VAL A 389 -15.72 -17.82 15.29
C VAL A 389 -15.09 -19.14 15.75
N VAL A 390 -15.89 -20.18 15.94
CA VAL A 390 -15.39 -21.52 16.29
C VAL A 390 -14.46 -22.04 15.20
N GLU A 391 -14.84 -21.89 13.93
CA GLU A 391 -14.03 -22.29 12.79
C GLU A 391 -12.67 -21.58 12.76
N ILE A 392 -12.66 -20.25 12.96
CA ILE A 392 -11.45 -19.44 13.07
C ILE A 392 -10.57 -19.90 14.24
N CYS A 393 -11.16 -20.13 15.41
CA CYS A 393 -10.43 -20.60 16.59
C CYS A 393 -9.81 -21.99 16.36
N VAL A 394 -10.54 -22.91 15.72
CA VAL A 394 -10.04 -24.26 15.42
C VAL A 394 -8.95 -24.21 14.36
N ARG A 395 -9.06 -23.33 13.34
CA ARG A 395 -7.99 -23.09 12.36
C ARG A 395 -6.75 -22.49 13.00
N TRP A 396 -6.94 -21.47 13.85
CA TRP A 396 -5.84 -20.85 14.59
C TRP A 396 -5.12 -21.87 15.46
N TYR A 397 -5.87 -22.74 16.15
CA TYR A 397 -5.28 -23.85 16.91
C TYR A 397 -4.52 -24.82 16.00
N ALA A 398 -5.10 -25.27 14.88
CA ALA A 398 -4.51 -26.28 14.01
C ALA A 398 -3.24 -25.82 13.29
N TYR A 399 -3.25 -24.60 12.74
CA TYR A 399 -2.10 -24.05 12.03
C TYR A 399 -1.04 -23.44 12.98
N GLY A 400 -1.44 -23.06 14.19
CA GLY A 400 -0.62 -22.27 15.10
C GLY A 400 -0.72 -20.77 14.79
N PHE A 401 -0.31 -19.92 15.75
CA PHE A 401 -0.49 -18.46 15.67
C PHE A 401 0.18 -17.84 14.43
N TYR A 402 1.49 -18.03 14.26
CA TYR A 402 2.23 -17.39 13.18
C TYR A 402 1.75 -17.83 11.79
N ARG A 403 1.67 -19.14 11.55
CA ARG A 403 1.26 -19.69 10.25
C ARG A 403 -0.20 -19.37 9.91
N PHE A 404 -1.09 -19.32 10.91
CA PHE A 404 -2.46 -18.85 10.71
C PHE A 404 -2.48 -17.41 10.21
N PHE A 405 -1.72 -16.50 10.83
CA PHE A 405 -1.68 -15.11 10.39
C PHE A 405 -0.97 -14.92 9.04
N ASP A 406 0.02 -15.75 8.68
CA ASP A 406 0.63 -15.71 7.34
C ASP A 406 -0.35 -16.18 6.25
N LEU A 407 -1.05 -17.30 6.51
CA LEU A 407 -2.13 -17.78 5.65
C LEU A 407 -3.25 -16.76 5.55
N VAL A 408 -3.63 -16.16 6.65
CA VAL A 408 -4.68 -15.14 6.69
C VAL A 408 -4.22 -13.85 6.03
N SER A 409 -2.96 -13.43 6.13
CA SER A 409 -2.43 -12.25 5.43
C SER A 409 -2.51 -12.42 3.91
N SER A 410 -2.14 -13.60 3.40
CA SER A 410 -2.29 -13.92 1.97
C SER A 410 -3.76 -14.00 1.52
N VAL A 411 -4.65 -14.43 2.42
CA VAL A 411 -6.09 -14.61 2.15
C VAL A 411 -6.92 -13.33 2.41
N ILE A 412 -6.50 -12.44 3.32
CA ILE A 412 -7.16 -11.16 3.64
C ILE A 412 -7.18 -10.24 2.42
N SER A 413 -6.18 -10.32 1.54
CA SER A 413 -6.24 -9.67 0.23
C SER A 413 -7.53 -10.04 -0.52
N LEU A 414 -7.98 -11.29 -0.42
CA LEU A 414 -9.19 -11.83 -1.07
C LEU A 414 -10.49 -11.59 -0.27
N TYR A 415 -10.44 -11.67 1.08
CA TYR A 415 -11.64 -11.61 1.93
C TYR A 415 -11.93 -10.23 2.54
N SER A 416 -10.98 -9.28 2.48
CA SER A 416 -11.20 -7.90 2.95
C SER A 416 -12.42 -7.25 2.28
N SER A 417 -12.69 -7.58 1.02
CA SER A 417 -13.87 -7.17 0.26
C SER A 417 -15.18 -7.65 0.88
N ILE A 418 -15.22 -8.90 1.36
CA ILE A 418 -16.42 -9.54 1.93
C ILE A 418 -16.65 -9.05 3.37
N LEU A 419 -15.59 -8.96 4.17
CA LEU A 419 -15.67 -8.50 5.56
C LEU A 419 -16.08 -7.02 5.62
N PHE A 420 -15.59 -6.20 4.68
CA PHE A 420 -15.99 -4.80 4.53
C PHE A 420 -17.48 -4.65 4.20
N VAL A 421 -18.03 -5.50 3.32
CA VAL A 421 -19.47 -5.51 3.01
C VAL A 421 -20.31 -5.89 4.24
N CYS A 422 -19.90 -6.89 5.02
CA CYS A 422 -20.60 -7.28 6.25
C CYS A 422 -20.52 -6.20 7.34
N LEU A 423 -19.36 -5.56 7.53
CA LEU A 423 -19.20 -4.44 8.46
C LEU A 423 -20.00 -3.20 8.04
N CYS A 424 -20.10 -2.92 6.74
CA CYS A 424 -20.96 -1.86 6.21
C CYS A 424 -22.45 -2.16 6.48
N ALA A 425 -22.89 -3.40 6.27
CA ALA A 425 -24.27 -3.81 6.57
C ALA A 425 -24.62 -3.65 8.06
N LEU A 426 -23.70 -4.02 8.96
CA LEU A 426 -23.87 -3.88 10.41
C LEU A 426 -23.85 -2.42 10.89
N THR A 427 -22.99 -1.58 10.33
CA THR A 427 -22.94 -0.15 10.67
C THR A 427 -24.17 0.62 10.18
N LEU A 428 -24.74 0.23 9.03
CA LEU A 428 -26.02 0.76 8.52
C LEU A 428 -27.20 0.43 9.45
N LYS A 429 -27.22 -0.75 10.09
CA LYS A 429 -28.25 -1.13 11.11
C LYS A 429 -28.23 -0.18 12.31
N LYS A 430 -27.05 0.35 12.70
CA LYS A 430 -26.90 1.28 13.82
C LYS A 430 -27.39 2.70 13.46
N LYS A 431 -27.26 3.09 12.18
CA LYS A 431 -27.70 4.40 11.67
C LYS A 431 -29.22 4.48 11.48
N LYS A 432 -29.87 3.41 11.03
CA LYS A 432 -31.34 3.35 10.82
C LYS A 432 -32.18 3.49 12.10
N LYS A 433 -31.56 3.38 13.29
CA LYS A 433 -32.23 3.62 14.58
C LYS A 433 -32.35 5.12 14.94
N LYS A 434 -31.77 6.02 14.14
CA LYS A 434 -31.91 7.48 14.25
C LYS A 434 -32.22 8.08 12.87
N GLU A 435 -33.51 8.36 12.67
CA GLU A 435 -34.07 9.30 11.69
C GLU A 435 -34.03 8.96 10.18
N TYR A 436 -35.20 9.20 9.56
CA TYR A 436 -35.62 9.23 8.14
C TYR A 436 -36.26 7.98 7.50
N PRO A 437 -37.40 8.17 6.78
CA PRO A 437 -38.04 7.15 5.95
C PRO A 437 -37.48 7.16 4.51
N ASP A 438 -37.21 5.94 4.03
CA ASP A 438 -37.13 5.40 2.66
C ASP A 438 -36.16 5.93 1.56
N PRO A 439 -35.72 5.05 0.61
CA PRO A 439 -34.42 5.19 -0.07
C PRO A 439 -34.48 5.31 -1.61
N PRO A 440 -33.41 5.85 -2.22
CA PRO A 440 -32.86 5.35 -3.49
C PRO A 440 -31.45 4.74 -3.32
N PHE A 441 -30.96 4.60 -2.08
CA PHE A 441 -29.53 4.36 -1.81
C PHE A 441 -29.02 2.92 -2.04
N ILE A 442 -29.91 1.93 -2.19
CA ILE A 442 -29.52 0.52 -2.43
C ILE A 442 -28.95 0.35 -3.84
N GLU A 443 -29.43 1.13 -4.83
CA GLU A 443 -28.91 1.08 -6.21
C GLU A 443 -27.47 1.59 -6.29
N ALA A 444 -27.09 2.60 -5.50
CA ALA A 444 -25.73 3.15 -5.48
C ALA A 444 -24.68 2.13 -4.97
N ALA A 445 -25.05 1.29 -3.99
CA ALA A 445 -24.16 0.25 -3.47
C ALA A 445 -23.97 -0.90 -4.47
N VAL A 446 -25.03 -1.29 -5.19
CA VAL A 446 -24.99 -2.30 -6.25
C VAL A 446 -24.21 -1.80 -7.48
N TYR A 447 -24.34 -0.51 -7.81
CA TYR A 447 -23.60 0.10 -8.92
C TYR A 447 -22.09 0.17 -8.63
N LYS A 448 -21.70 0.51 -7.39
CA LYS A 448 -20.29 0.55 -6.97
C LYS A 448 -19.63 -0.84 -6.98
N TRP A 449 -20.38 -1.90 -6.63
CA TRP A 449 -19.93 -3.29 -6.73
C TRP A 449 -19.64 -3.73 -8.18
N ARG A 450 -20.46 -3.27 -9.14
CA ARG A 450 -20.30 -3.60 -10.58
C ARG A 450 -19.08 -2.94 -11.24
N ILE A 451 -18.61 -1.80 -10.72
CA ILE A 451 -17.40 -1.11 -11.21
C ILE A 451 -16.12 -1.80 -10.73
N ILE A 452 -16.10 -2.26 -9.47
CA ILE A 452 -14.94 -2.94 -8.88
C ILE A 452 -14.67 -4.27 -9.60
N HIS A 453 -15.72 -5.02 -9.94
CA HIS A 453 -15.57 -6.29 -10.66
C HIS A 453 -15.09 -6.14 -12.12
N ARG A 454 -15.29 -4.97 -12.76
CA ARG A 454 -14.81 -4.70 -14.12
C ARG A 454 -13.32 -4.33 -14.17
N LEU A 455 -12.73 -3.93 -13.05
CA LEU A 455 -11.30 -3.61 -12.97
C LEU A 455 -10.46 -4.89 -12.78
N ASP A 456 -10.96 -5.86 -12.02
CA ASP A 456 -10.25 -7.13 -11.77
C ASP A 456 -10.15 -8.05 -12.99
N ASP A 457 -11.10 -7.97 -13.93
CA ASP A 457 -11.09 -8.77 -15.18
C ASP A 457 -9.97 -8.34 -16.16
N THR A 458 -9.29 -7.21 -15.93
CA THR A 458 -8.15 -6.77 -16.77
C THR A 458 -6.78 -7.25 -16.27
N THR A 459 -6.70 -7.83 -15.08
CA THR A 459 -5.47 -8.36 -14.48
C THR A 459 -5.23 -9.85 -14.71
N ILE A 460 -6.12 -10.52 -15.44
CA ILE A 460 -5.97 -11.93 -15.83
C ILE A 460 -5.62 -11.99 -17.33
N PHE A 461 -4.46 -11.44 -17.70
CA PHE A 461 -3.74 -11.92 -18.89
C PHE A 461 -2.45 -12.59 -18.44
N ILE A 462 -2.55 -13.91 -18.48
CA ILE A 462 -1.58 -14.99 -18.42
C ILE A 462 -0.14 -14.55 -18.79
N ASN A 463 0.77 -14.75 -17.83
CA ASN A 463 2.19 -15.01 -18.10
C ASN A 463 2.29 -16.25 -18.99
N LEU A 464 2.41 -16.05 -20.30
CA LEU A 464 2.98 -17.04 -21.21
C LEU A 464 4.51 -16.89 -21.16
N PRO A 465 5.28 -17.99 -21.13
CA PRO A 465 6.73 -17.92 -21.05
C PRO A 465 7.33 -17.25 -22.29
N HIS A 466 8.29 -16.35 -22.05
CA HIS A 466 8.91 -15.48 -23.05
C HIS A 466 10.02 -16.18 -23.88
N HIS A 467 9.85 -17.48 -24.19
CA HIS A 467 10.71 -18.23 -25.10
C HIS A 467 10.01 -18.35 -26.46
N ASP A 468 10.68 -17.92 -27.54
CA ASP A 468 10.38 -18.14 -28.99
C ASP A 468 10.13 -16.94 -29.91
N TRP A 469 10.57 -15.71 -29.55
CA TRP A 469 10.55 -14.58 -30.50
C TRP A 469 11.91 -14.25 -31.17
N LYS A 470 12.98 -15.02 -30.89
CA LYS A 470 14.31 -14.77 -31.49
C LYS A 470 14.59 -15.48 -32.82
N TRP A 471 13.69 -16.32 -33.33
CA TRP A 471 13.94 -17.10 -34.56
C TRP A 471 13.18 -16.66 -35.82
N ALA A 472 12.35 -15.61 -35.77
CA ALA A 472 11.56 -15.17 -36.92
C ALA A 472 11.96 -13.80 -37.53
N MET A 473 13.08 -13.20 -37.09
CA MET A 473 13.56 -11.91 -37.61
C MET A 473 14.99 -11.93 -38.19
N GLN A 474 15.51 -13.11 -38.55
CA GLN A 474 16.85 -13.24 -39.14
C GLN A 474 16.89 -13.81 -40.57
N GLU A 475 15.74 -13.98 -41.22
CA GLU A 475 15.67 -14.29 -42.66
C GLU A 475 14.68 -13.38 -43.36
N LYS A 476 15.15 -12.20 -43.78
CA LYS A 476 14.95 -11.62 -45.12
C LYS A 476 15.31 -10.14 -45.13
N GLY A 477 16.23 -9.78 -46.02
CA GLY A 477 16.27 -8.48 -46.66
C GLY A 477 17.14 -7.44 -45.97
N GLY A 478 18.41 -7.42 -46.34
CA GLY A 478 19.26 -6.26 -46.10
C GLY A 478 18.72 -5.02 -46.82
N LEU A 479 18.97 -3.86 -46.24
CA LEU A 479 19.19 -2.57 -46.91
C LEU A 479 19.87 -1.61 -45.92
N ARG A 480 20.75 -0.77 -46.47
CA ARG A 480 21.82 0.01 -45.83
C ARG A 480 21.34 1.13 -44.89
N PRO A 481 22.22 1.64 -44.00
CA PRO A 481 21.89 2.74 -43.09
C PRO A 481 21.97 4.09 -43.80
N THR A 482 21.03 4.99 -43.48
CA THR A 482 21.23 6.44 -43.63
C THR A 482 20.92 7.15 -42.32
N ARG A 483 21.60 8.29 -42.18
CA ARG A 483 21.99 9.05 -40.98
C ARG A 483 20.85 9.89 -40.35
N PRO A 484 21.10 10.54 -39.19
CA PRO A 484 20.08 10.97 -38.24
C PRO A 484 19.53 12.39 -38.50
N TRP A 485 18.40 12.67 -37.85
CA TRP A 485 17.97 13.99 -37.38
C TRP A 485 17.46 13.86 -35.95
#